data_AF-A0A381NPP7-F1
#
_entry.id   AF-A0A381NPP7-F1
#
_cell.length_a   1.000
_cell.length_b   1.000
_cell.length_c   1.000
_cell.angle_alpha   90.00
_cell.angle_beta   90.00
_cell.angle_gamma   90.00
#
_symmetry.space_group_name_H-M   'P 1'
#
loop_
_entity.id
_entity.type
_entity.pdbx_description
1 polymer ?
#
loop_
_entity_poly.entity_id
_entity_poly.type
_entity_poly.pdbx_seq_one_letter_code
_entity_poly.pdbx_strand_id
1 'polypeptide(L)'
;MIYAIGLRAEFFNGRRTVRSRPDRNLRRFAQETGGGYFELQENDELGSTFTRVAQELHSQYLIGFSPTELDGKVHELSVRLRNQNMTARARRSYVASAERLSSVPN
;
A
#
# COMPACT_ATOMS: atom_id res chain seq x y z
N MET A 1 0.49 4.51 -5.19
CA MET A 1 0.17 3.51 -4.14
C MET A 1 1.21 2.41 -4.23
N ILE A 2 1.61 1.80 -3.11
CA ILE A 2 2.60 0.71 -3.07
C ILE A 2 1.88 -0.59 -2.72
N TYR A 3 2.09 -1.62 -3.53
CA TYR A 3 1.63 -2.99 -3.23
C TYR A 3 2.82 -3.84 -2.81
N ALA A 4 2.62 -4.67 -1.79
CA ALA A 4 3.63 -5.59 -1.30
C ALA A 4 3.10 -7.02 -1.26
N ILE A 5 3.93 -7.96 -1.70
CA ILE A 5 3.65 -9.39 -1.65
C ILE A 5 4.72 -10.03 -0.77
N GLY A 6 4.30 -10.59 0.35
CA GLY A 6 5.16 -11.36 1.24
C GLY A 6 5.13 -12.83 0.84
N LEU A 7 6.29 -13.41 0.49
CA LEU A 7 6.40 -14.84 0.18
C LEU A 7 6.91 -15.62 1.39
N ARG A 8 6.12 -16.62 1.80
CA ARG A 8 6.50 -17.63 2.80
C ARG A 8 6.88 -18.91 2.06
N ALA A 9 8.15 -19.28 2.17
CA ALA A 9 8.70 -20.48 1.56
C ALA A 9 9.35 -21.37 2.62
N GLU A 10 9.31 -22.68 2.41
CA GLU A 10 10.04 -23.66 3.23
C GLU A 10 11.16 -24.25 2.39
N PHE A 11 12.40 -23.90 2.73
CA PHE A 11 13.56 -24.36 1.96
C PHE A 11 14.61 -24.98 2.87
N PHE A 12 15.34 -25.95 2.32
CA PHE A 12 16.47 -26.56 3.00
C PHE A 12 17.72 -25.71 2.82
N ASN A 13 18.31 -25.22 3.91
CA ASN A 13 19.48 -24.34 3.85
C ASN A 13 20.83 -25.07 3.90
N GLY A 14 20.86 -26.37 3.59
CA GLY A 14 22.05 -27.22 3.71
C GLY A 14 22.24 -27.85 5.11
N ARG A 15 21.46 -27.45 6.12
CA ARG A 15 21.53 -28.02 7.49
C ARG A 15 20.16 -28.37 8.06
N ARG A 16 19.13 -27.59 7.77
CA ARG A 16 17.75 -27.81 8.25
C ARG A 16 16.75 -27.18 7.30
N THR A 17 15.51 -27.64 7.37
CA THR A 17 14.38 -26.96 6.75
C THR A 17 14.11 -25.66 7.51
N VAL A 18 14.11 -24.54 6.80
CA VAL A 18 13.85 -23.19 7.34
C VAL A 18 12.63 -22.62 6.65
N ARG A 19 11.72 -22.05 7.44
CA ARG A 19 10.55 -21.33 6.94
C ARG A 19 10.87 -19.83 6.91
N SER A 20 10.83 -19.22 5.73
CA SER A 20 10.92 -17.77 5.61
C SER A 20 9.70 -17.11 6.25
N ARG A 21 9.84 -15.88 6.72
CA ARG A 21 8.71 -15.05 7.14
C ARG A 21 8.83 -13.70 6.46
N PRO A 22 7.78 -13.24 5.76
CA PRO A 22 7.75 -11.88 5.23
C PRO A 22 7.92 -10.85 6.36
N ASP A 23 8.57 -9.73 6.05
CA ASP A 23 8.67 -8.63 6.99
C ASP A 23 7.27 -8.06 7.30
N ARG A 24 6.94 -7.98 8.59
CA ARG A 24 5.66 -7.44 9.07
C ARG A 24 5.46 -5.96 8.69
N ASN A 25 6.55 -5.24 8.44
CA ASN A 25 6.51 -3.83 8.04
C ASN A 25 5.96 -3.64 6.62
N LEU A 26 6.03 -4.65 5.76
CA LEU A 26 5.50 -4.57 4.38
C LEU A 26 4.01 -4.20 4.36
N ARG A 27 3.23 -4.81 5.26
CA ARG A 27 1.81 -4.50 5.41
C ARG A 27 1.61 -3.03 5.78
N ARG A 28 2.36 -2.54 6.76
CA ARG A 28 2.24 -1.15 7.22
C ARG A 28 2.60 -0.17 6.10
N PHE A 29 3.74 -0.37 5.44
CA PHE A 29 4.18 0.51 4.36
C PHE A 29 3.21 0.55 3.18
N ALA A 30 2.70 -0.61 2.75
CA ALA A 30 1.70 -0.65 1.69
C ALA A 30 0.45 0.16 2.08
N GLN A 31 -0.07 -0.07 3.30
CA GLN A 31 -1.26 0.60 3.80
C GLN A 31 -1.10 2.11 3.97
N GLU A 32 0.06 2.61 4.42
CA GLU A 32 0.32 4.05 4.56
C GLU A 32 0.18 4.80 3.22
N THR A 33 0.56 4.14 2.13
CA THR A 33 0.43 4.71 0.77
C THR A 33 -0.95 4.50 0.13
N GLY A 34 -1.88 3.84 0.85
CA GLY A 34 -3.17 3.42 0.32
C GLY A 34 -3.13 2.20 -0.58
N GLY A 35 -2.03 1.46 -0.65
CA GLY A 35 -1.97 0.21 -1.40
C GLY A 35 -2.34 -1.02 -0.57
N GLY A 36 -2.08 -2.20 -1.12
CA GLY A 36 -2.45 -3.49 -0.54
C GLY A 36 -1.25 -4.36 -0.15
N TYR A 37 -1.47 -5.24 0.82
CA TYR A 37 -0.52 -6.30 1.17
C TYR A 37 -1.17 -7.67 1.03
N PHE A 38 -0.46 -8.57 0.38
CA PHE A 38 -0.84 -9.98 0.22
C PHE A 38 0.28 -10.84 0.79
N GLU A 39 -0.08 -11.89 1.52
CA GLU A 39 0.88 -12.91 1.96
C GLU A 39 0.56 -14.19 1.21
N LEU A 40 1.57 -14.77 0.59
CA LEU A 40 1.46 -16.02 -0.16
C LEU A 40 2.35 -17.08 0.45
N GLN A 41 1.84 -18.29 0.45
CA GLN A 41 2.57 -19.51 0.73
C GLN A 41 3.12 -20.08 -0.59
N GLU A 42 4.09 -20.99 -0.47
CA GLU A 42 4.77 -21.60 -1.61
C GLU A 42 3.83 -22.28 -2.62
N ASN A 43 2.69 -22.80 -2.15
CA ASN A 43 1.70 -23.48 -2.97
C ASN A 43 0.55 -22.56 -3.44
N ASP A 44 0.60 -21.26 -3.11
CA ASP A 44 -0.44 -20.33 -3.53
C ASP A 44 -0.26 -19.92 -5.00
N GLU A 45 -1.38 -19.67 -5.68
CA GLU A 45 -1.37 -19.20 -7.07
C GLU A 45 -0.87 -17.75 -7.16
N LEU A 46 0.40 -17.61 -7.53
CA LEU A 46 1.04 -16.30 -7.71
C LEU A 46 0.32 -15.45 -8.77
N GLY A 47 -0.12 -16.09 -9.87
CA GLY A 47 -0.81 -15.43 -10.97
C GLY A 47 -2.13 -14.76 -10.56
N SER A 48 -2.95 -15.41 -9.74
CA SER A 48 -4.24 -14.84 -9.31
C SER A 48 -4.06 -13.61 -8.41
N THR A 49 -3.01 -13.61 -7.57
CA THR A 49 -2.64 -12.47 -6.73
C THR A 49 -2.19 -11.28 -7.56
N PHE A 50 -1.32 -11.52 -8.56
CA PHE A 50 -0.90 -10.45 -9.48
C PHE A 50 -2.07 -9.90 -10.31
N THR A 51 -2.98 -10.77 -10.77
CA THR A 51 -4.20 -10.34 -11.47
C THR A 51 -5.05 -9.43 -10.58
N ARG A 52 -5.22 -9.77 -9.30
CA ARG A 52 -5.96 -8.92 -8.36
C ARG A 52 -5.27 -7.55 -8.17
N VAL A 53 -3.95 -7.53 -8.02
CA VAL A 53 -3.19 -6.26 -7.95
C VAL A 53 -3.39 -5.45 -9.22
N ALA A 54 -3.29 -6.06 -10.40
CA ALA A 54 -3.48 -5.36 -11.68
C ALA A 54 -4.90 -4.78 -11.82
N GLN A 55 -5.93 -5.52 -11.43
CA GLN A 55 -7.31 -5.05 -11.42
C GLN A 55 -7.49 -3.84 -10.48
N GLU A 56 -6.93 -3.89 -9.27
CA GLU A 56 -6.98 -2.76 -8.35
C GLU A 56 -6.24 -1.52 -8.90
N LEU A 57 -5.09 -1.72 -9.57
CA LEU A 57 -4.35 -0.63 -10.22
C LEU A 57 -5.14 0.00 -11.38
N HIS A 58 -5.97 -0.77 -12.07
CA HIS A 58 -6.82 -0.26 -13.17
C HIS A 58 -7.99 0.61 -12.67
N SER A 59 -8.41 0.45 -11.41
CA SER A 59 -9.55 1.18 -10.82
C SER A 59 -9.14 2.31 -9.87
N GLN A 60 -8.02 2.98 -10.15
CA GLN A 60 -7.57 4.10 -9.33
C GLN A 60 -8.29 5.41 -9.68
N TYR A 61 -8.70 6.12 -8.64
CA TYR A 61 -9.24 7.47 -8.75
C TYR A 61 -8.30 8.46 -8.09
N LEU A 62 -8.14 9.63 -8.71
CA LEU A 62 -7.41 10.76 -8.14
C LEU A 62 -8.40 11.74 -7.52
N ILE A 63 -8.18 12.07 -6.24
CA ILE A 63 -8.95 13.09 -5.52
C ILE A 63 -7.97 14.20 -5.13
N GLY A 64 -8.24 15.41 -5.59
CA GLY A 64 -7.48 16.60 -5.21
C GLY A 64 -8.14 17.35 -4.06
N PHE A 65 -7.32 17.93 -3.19
CA PHE A 65 -7.73 18.92 -2.20
C PHE A 65 -6.59 19.91 -2.00
N SER A 66 -6.91 21.10 -1.50
CA SER A 66 -5.90 22.08 -1.10
C SER A 66 -5.76 22.06 0.42
N PRO A 67 -4.54 21.90 0.97
CA PRO A 67 -4.30 22.06 2.40
C PRO A 67 -4.70 23.47 2.85
N THR A 68 -5.28 23.59 4.05
CA THR A 68 -5.65 24.89 4.63
C THR A 68 -4.42 25.68 5.07
N GLU A 69 -3.38 24.99 5.55
CA GLU A 69 -2.12 25.57 6.03
C GLU A 69 -0.94 24.75 5.52
N LEU A 70 0.21 25.40 5.33
CA LEU A 70 1.48 24.78 4.92
C LEU A 70 2.49 24.81 6.08
N ASP A 71 2.14 24.15 7.17
CA ASP A 71 2.85 24.19 8.45
C ASP A 71 4.08 23.27 8.54
N GLY A 72 4.39 22.53 7.46
CA GLY A 72 5.46 21.54 7.40
C GLY A 72 5.20 20.26 8.18
N LYS A 73 3.99 20.08 8.75
CA LYS A 73 3.67 18.94 9.61
C LYS A 73 2.96 17.84 8.83
N VAL A 74 2.87 16.66 9.47
CA VAL A 74 2.09 15.52 8.97
C VAL A 74 0.62 15.72 9.31
N HIS A 75 -0.25 15.57 8.32
CA HIS A 75 -1.70 15.64 8.44
C HIS A 75 -2.31 14.31 8.02
N GLU A 76 -3.31 13.84 8.77
CA GLU A 76 -4.04 12.60 8.47
C GLU A 76 -5.03 12.80 7.32
N LEU A 77 -5.23 11.74 6.53
CA LEU A 77 -6.20 11.66 5.45
C LEU A 77 -7.15 10.49 5.74
N SER A 78 -8.45 10.79 5.73
CA SER A 78 -9.49 9.77 5.81
C SER A 78 -10.45 9.92 4.63
N VAL A 79 -10.67 8.84 3.89
CA VAL A 79 -11.66 8.79 2.80
C VAL A 79 -12.83 7.93 3.28
N ARG A 80 -14.02 8.50 3.30
CA ARG A 80 -15.25 7.81 3.70
C ARG A 80 -16.17 7.65 2.50
N LEU A 81 -16.68 6.44 2.31
CA LEU A 81 -17.66 6.15 1.28
C LEU A 81 -19.07 6.30 1.85
N ARG A 82 -20.03 6.71 1.01
CA ARG A 82 -21.44 6.76 1.39
C ARG A 82 -22.01 5.36 1.68
N ASN A 83 -21.56 4.37 0.91
CA ASN A 83 -21.90 2.97 1.13
C ASN A 83 -20.94 2.36 2.16
N GLN A 84 -21.47 1.91 3.30
CA GLN A 84 -20.69 1.32 4.39
C GLN A 84 -20.19 -0.10 4.09
N ASN A 85 -20.74 -0.76 3.08
CA ASN A 85 -20.29 -2.10 2.65
C ASN A 85 -19.04 -2.06 1.75
N MET A 86 -18.50 -0.86 1.49
CA MET A 86 -17.31 -0.66 0.67
C MET A 86 -16.21 0.02 1.49
N THR A 87 -14.97 -0.36 1.21
CA THR A 87 -13.79 0.28 1.82
C THR A 87 -12.97 0.95 0.73
N ALA A 88 -12.67 2.23 0.90
CA ALA A 88 -11.71 2.93 0.05
C ALA A 88 -10.29 2.69 0.59
N ARG A 89 -9.36 2.33 -0.29
CA ARG A 89 -7.93 2.42 0.05
C ARG A 89 -7.40 3.78 -0.41
N ALA A 90 -6.81 4.51 0.52
CA ALA A 90 -6.26 5.83 0.27
C ALA A 90 -5.00 6.03 1.09
N ARG A 91 -4.12 6.93 0.64
CA ARG A 91 -2.98 7.39 1.42
C ARG A 91 -3.48 7.94 2.76
N ARG A 92 -2.82 7.58 3.85
CA ARG A 92 -3.27 7.92 5.22
C ARG A 92 -2.77 9.25 5.73
N SER A 93 -1.73 9.81 5.12
CA SER A 93 -1.19 11.10 5.56
C SER A 93 -0.44 11.83 4.45
N TYR A 94 -0.30 13.13 4.62
CA TYR A 94 0.55 13.97 3.79
C TYR A 94 1.33 14.95 4.67
N VAL A 95 2.35 15.59 4.11
CA VAL A 95 3.05 16.70 4.77
C VAL A 95 2.69 17.97 4.02
N ALA A 96 2.17 18.95 4.74
CA ALA A 96 1.74 20.21 4.16
C ALA A 96 2.94 21.17 4.11
N SER A 97 3.69 21.16 3.02
CA SER A 97 4.88 22.01 2.86
C SER A 97 4.93 22.64 1.48
N ALA A 98 5.43 23.88 1.40
CA ALA A 98 5.57 24.60 0.14
C ALA A 98 6.44 23.83 -0.87
N GLU A 99 7.53 23.20 -0.40
CA GLU A 99 8.43 22.38 -1.21
C GLU A 99 7.70 21.24 -1.93
N ARG A 100 6.81 20.51 -1.23
CA ARG A 100 6.01 19.42 -1.82
C ARG A 100 4.94 19.89 -2.80
N LEU A 101 4.46 21.12 -2.67
CA LEU A 101 3.53 21.70 -3.65
C LEU A 101 4.26 22.18 -4.90
N SER A 102 5.49 22.67 -4.76
CA SER A 102 6.33 23.10 -5.88
C SER A 102 6.94 21.95 -6.70
N SER A 103 6.93 20.71 -6.19
CA SER A 103 7.48 19.55 -6.89
C SER A 103 6.58 18.97 -7.98
N VAL A 104 5.47 19.63 -8.34
CA VAL A 104 4.66 19.30 -9.52
C VAL A 104 5.30 20.01 -10.72
N PRO A 105 5.89 19.29 -11.69
CA PRO A 105 6.38 19.92 -12.92
C PRO A 105 5.19 20.47 -13.73
N ASN A 106 5.37 21.65 -14.34
CA ASN A 106 4.45 22.21 -15.33
C ASN A 106 4.19 21.27 -16.51
#